data_AF-A0AAP2Z834-F1
#
_entry.id   AF-A0AAP2Z834-F1
#
_cell.length_a   1.000
_cell.length_b   1.000
_cell.length_c   1.000
_cell.angle_alpha   90.00
_cell.angle_beta   90.00
_cell.angle_gamma   90.00
#
_symmetry.space_group_name_H-M   'P 1'
#
loop_
_entity.id
_entity.type
_entity.pdbx_description
1 polymer ?
#
loop_
_entity_poly.entity_id
_entity_poly.type
_entity_poly.pdbx_seq_one_letter_code
_entity_poly.pdbx_strand_id
1 'polypeptide(L)'
;MRGALRAGIAIYNDGYYHAAHDAWEDHWLGLEADTADERLLHGLIQFTAAVYHARNRNWEGAVGLAESAGEYLEGLPASYCDVAVAPVRDFLATLATDPEMIERRQPLSLEFDGEALSLETLDMDATLVAAGVLAEELGYDEAVLERGAEYARSDLAEGNETSQFLALVVDFVREANQRPLIVDRLEAHVERRQTRERDVEGLFDT
;
A
#
# COMPACT_ATOMS: atom_id res chain seq x y z
N MET A 1 2.33 11.26 -0.91
CA MET A 1 0.96 10.95 -0.41
C MET A 1 0.05 10.34 -1.46
N ARG A 2 -0.20 10.96 -2.65
CA ARG A 2 -1.15 10.41 -3.65
C ARG A 2 -0.87 8.94 -4.05
N GLY A 3 0.39 8.62 -4.41
CA GLY A 3 0.78 7.24 -4.75
C GLY A 3 0.60 6.26 -3.58
N ALA A 4 0.98 6.66 -2.36
CA ALA A 4 0.77 5.90 -1.13
C ALA A 4 -0.72 5.62 -0.84
N LEU A 5 -1.58 6.65 -0.93
CA LEU A 5 -3.03 6.50 -0.78
C LEU A 5 -3.58 5.47 -1.77
N ARG A 6 -3.24 5.60 -3.05
CA ARG A 6 -3.69 4.70 -4.11
C ARG A 6 -3.19 3.27 -3.89
N ALA A 7 -1.92 3.11 -3.52
CA ALA A 7 -1.31 1.81 -3.22
C ALA A 7 -2.03 1.11 -2.05
N GLY A 8 -2.13 1.75 -0.89
CA GLY A 8 -2.80 1.15 0.28
C GLY A 8 -4.27 0.83 0.03
N ILE A 9 -4.99 1.70 -0.70
CA ILE A 9 -6.39 1.44 -1.11
C ILE A 9 -6.49 0.19 -1.98
N ALA A 10 -5.63 0.05 -2.99
CA ALA A 10 -5.64 -1.10 -3.87
C ALA A 10 -5.24 -2.40 -3.14
N ILE A 11 -4.23 -2.36 -2.27
CA ILE A 11 -3.79 -3.49 -1.44
C ILE A 11 -4.94 -3.94 -0.52
N TYR A 12 -5.60 -2.98 0.16
CA TYR A 12 -6.77 -3.25 0.98
C TYR A 12 -7.90 -3.88 0.17
N ASN A 13 -8.24 -3.30 -1.00
CA ASN A 13 -9.33 -3.77 -1.85
C ASN A 13 -9.08 -5.18 -2.40
N ASP A 14 -7.82 -5.57 -2.58
CA ASP A 14 -7.42 -6.92 -3.02
C ASP A 14 -7.39 -7.94 -1.86
N GLY A 15 -7.73 -7.51 -0.63
CA GLY A 15 -7.91 -8.37 0.53
C GLY A 15 -6.71 -8.44 1.48
N TYR A 16 -5.63 -7.71 1.19
CA TYR A 16 -4.47 -7.58 2.08
C TYR A 16 -4.72 -6.53 3.15
N TYR A 17 -5.75 -6.76 3.99
CA TYR A 17 -6.25 -5.77 4.96
C TYR A 17 -5.21 -5.34 5.99
N HIS A 18 -4.34 -6.26 6.41
CA HIS A 18 -3.27 -5.94 7.37
C HIS A 18 -2.21 -5.07 6.69
N ALA A 19 -1.52 -5.61 5.68
CA ALA A 19 -0.44 -4.92 4.95
C ALA A 19 -0.79 -3.55 4.36
N ALA A 20 -2.07 -3.29 4.06
CA ALA A 20 -2.48 -2.01 3.47
C ALA A 20 -2.01 -0.78 4.26
N HIS A 21 -1.85 -0.88 5.59
CA HIS A 21 -1.39 0.25 6.40
C HIS A 21 0.07 0.64 6.14
N ASP A 22 0.93 -0.30 5.75
CA ASP A 22 2.37 -0.06 5.53
C ASP A 22 2.59 0.94 4.39
N ALA A 23 1.68 0.96 3.41
CA ALA A 23 1.70 1.95 2.33
C ALA A 23 1.57 3.40 2.83
N TRP A 24 1.00 3.61 4.02
CA TRP A 24 0.71 4.93 4.59
C TRP A 24 1.57 5.29 5.80
N GLU A 25 2.16 4.31 6.48
CA GLU A 25 2.84 4.49 7.78
C GLU A 25 3.97 5.52 7.71
N ASP A 26 4.90 5.38 6.77
CA ASP A 26 6.01 6.33 6.60
C ASP A 26 5.54 7.77 6.38
N HIS A 27 4.46 7.94 5.62
CA HIS A 27 3.89 9.26 5.37
C HIS A 27 3.23 9.80 6.65
N TRP A 28 2.50 8.96 7.37
CA TRP A 28 1.84 9.33 8.62
C TRP A 28 2.84 9.73 9.71
N LEU A 29 3.90 8.95 9.91
CA LEU A 29 4.97 9.25 10.89
C LEU A 29 5.69 10.58 10.62
N GLY A 30 5.67 11.05 9.37
CA GLY A 30 6.26 12.33 8.96
C GLY A 30 5.34 13.55 9.14
N LEU A 31 4.07 13.38 9.52
CA LEU A 31 3.10 14.47 9.63
C LEU A 31 3.08 15.08 11.03
N GLU A 32 2.73 16.37 11.09
CA GLU A 32 2.41 17.02 12.36
C GLU A 32 1.07 16.48 12.89
N ALA A 33 1.02 16.26 14.20
CA ALA A 33 -0.18 15.81 14.89
C ALA A 33 -1.35 16.79 14.70
N ASP A 34 -2.58 16.27 14.72
CA ASP A 34 -3.84 17.02 14.61
C ASP A 34 -4.05 17.75 13.26
N THR A 35 -3.23 17.47 12.25
CA THR A 35 -3.48 17.94 10.88
C THR A 35 -4.53 17.07 10.18
N ALA A 36 -5.22 17.62 9.18
CA ALA A 36 -6.24 16.86 8.44
C ALA A 36 -5.64 15.65 7.70
N ASP A 37 -4.41 15.75 7.22
CA ASP A 37 -3.69 14.66 6.57
C ASP A 37 -3.28 13.57 7.57
N GLU A 38 -2.80 13.95 8.76
CA GLU A 38 -2.46 12.99 9.82
C GLU A 38 -3.71 12.22 10.23
N ARG A 39 -4.80 12.94 10.50
CA ARG A 39 -6.09 12.36 10.88
C ARG A 39 -6.66 11.44 9.80
N LEU A 40 -6.52 11.79 8.52
CA LEU A 40 -6.91 10.91 7.42
C LEU A 40 -6.12 9.60 7.46
N LEU A 41 -4.79 9.67 7.47
CA LEU A 41 -3.95 8.47 7.39
C LEU A 41 -4.10 7.61 8.64
N HIS A 42 -4.13 8.21 9.82
CA HIS A 42 -4.32 7.49 11.08
C HIS A 42 -5.68 6.77 11.12
N GLY A 43 -6.76 7.46 10.71
CA GLY A 43 -8.09 6.86 10.62
C GLY A 43 -8.15 5.72 9.61
N LEU A 44 -7.49 5.85 8.44
CA LEU A 44 -7.42 4.78 7.45
C LEU A 44 -6.59 3.58 7.95
N ILE A 45 -5.43 3.80 8.57
CA ILE A 45 -4.59 2.75 9.18
C ILE A 45 -5.42 1.95 10.21
N GLN A 46 -6.12 2.64 11.10
CA GLN A 46 -6.96 1.94 12.08
C GLN A 46 -8.19 1.28 11.47
N PHE A 47 -8.76 1.84 10.40
CA PHE A 47 -9.84 1.19 9.65
C PHE A 47 -9.40 -0.15 9.06
N THR A 48 -8.23 -0.22 8.43
CA THR A 48 -7.75 -1.48 7.83
C THR A 48 -7.42 -2.51 8.92
N ALA A 49 -6.84 -2.06 10.03
CA ALA A 49 -6.64 -2.90 11.22
C ALA A 49 -7.98 -3.40 11.81
N ALA A 50 -9.00 -2.55 11.94
CA ALA A 50 -10.32 -2.95 12.45
C ALA A 50 -10.94 -4.07 11.59
N VAL A 51 -10.84 -3.95 10.27
CA VAL A 51 -11.30 -4.98 9.32
C VAL A 51 -10.51 -6.28 9.49
N TYR A 52 -9.18 -6.21 9.60
CA TYR A 52 -8.33 -7.37 9.84
C TYR A 52 -8.70 -8.09 11.15
N HIS A 53 -8.84 -7.34 12.25
CA HIS A 53 -9.27 -7.88 13.53
C HIS A 53 -10.64 -8.57 13.45
N ALA A 54 -11.62 -7.95 12.78
CA ALA A 54 -12.93 -8.54 12.58
C ALA A 54 -12.85 -9.84 11.77
N ARG A 55 -12.06 -9.86 10.68
CA ARG A 55 -11.86 -11.07 9.86
C ARG A 55 -11.22 -12.22 10.64
N ASN A 56 -10.43 -11.90 11.66
CA ASN A 56 -9.79 -12.87 12.54
C ASN A 56 -10.60 -13.18 13.81
N ARG A 57 -11.88 -12.75 13.86
CA ARG A 57 -12.80 -12.91 15.00
C ARG A 57 -12.30 -12.29 16.30
N ASN A 58 -11.42 -11.32 16.21
CA ASN A 58 -11.02 -10.49 17.34
C ASN A 58 -12.00 -9.32 17.45
N TRP A 59 -13.19 -9.59 17.97
CA TRP A 59 -14.29 -8.64 18.02
C TRP A 59 -14.01 -7.42 18.89
N GLU A 60 -13.41 -7.63 20.07
CA GLU A 60 -13.06 -6.53 20.97
C GLU A 60 -12.05 -5.57 20.33
N GLY A 61 -11.00 -6.11 19.71
CA GLY A 61 -10.03 -5.30 18.98
C GLY A 61 -10.64 -4.58 17.78
N ALA A 62 -11.53 -5.26 17.04
CA ALA A 62 -12.22 -4.66 15.91
C ALA A 62 -13.09 -3.47 16.32
N VAL A 63 -13.83 -3.60 17.43
CA VAL A 63 -14.69 -2.52 17.94
C VAL A 63 -13.85 -1.32 18.40
N GLY A 64 -12.81 -1.56 19.22
CA GLY A 64 -11.97 -0.46 19.71
C GLY A 64 -11.25 0.31 18.59
N LEU A 65 -10.73 -0.41 17.59
CA LEU A 65 -10.13 0.22 16.41
C LEU A 65 -11.18 0.93 15.55
N ALA A 66 -12.41 0.39 15.46
CA ALA A 66 -13.46 1.02 14.69
C ALA A 66 -13.92 2.36 15.29
N GLU A 67 -14.05 2.42 16.61
CA GLU A 67 -14.38 3.64 17.36
C GLU A 67 -13.29 4.70 17.20
N SER A 68 -12.04 4.33 17.49
CA SER A 68 -10.89 5.25 17.40
C SER A 68 -10.63 5.72 15.95
N ALA A 69 -10.73 4.85 14.95
CA ALA A 69 -10.68 5.26 13.55
C ALA A 69 -11.78 6.28 13.21
N GLY A 70 -12.99 6.08 13.73
CA GLY A 70 -14.12 7.01 13.57
C GLY A 70 -13.81 8.40 14.14
N GLU A 71 -13.17 8.47 15.31
CA GLU A 71 -12.74 9.73 15.96
C GLU A 71 -11.70 10.49 15.11
N TYR A 72 -10.72 9.79 14.52
CA TYR A 72 -9.76 10.41 13.61
C TYR A 72 -10.42 10.95 12.35
N LEU A 73 -11.40 10.25 11.79
CA LEU A 73 -12.08 10.69 10.56
C LEU A 73 -13.22 11.70 10.84
N GLU A 74 -13.57 11.94 12.10
CA GLU A 74 -14.63 12.90 12.47
C GLU A 74 -14.28 14.31 11.98
N GLY A 75 -15.25 15.09 11.49
CA GLY A 75 -14.98 16.46 11.04
C GLY A 75 -14.16 16.61 9.75
N LEU A 76 -13.59 15.54 9.20
CA LEU A 76 -13.11 15.55 7.81
C LEU A 76 -14.31 15.67 6.85
N PRO A 77 -14.15 16.34 5.69
CA PRO A 77 -15.20 16.38 4.67
C PRO A 77 -15.58 14.99 4.18
N ALA A 78 -16.74 14.87 3.53
CA ALA A 78 -17.22 13.58 3.02
C ALA A 78 -16.27 12.92 2.00
N SER A 79 -15.47 13.74 1.30
CA SER A 79 -14.31 13.32 0.52
C SER A 79 -13.11 14.20 0.86
N TYR A 80 -11.95 13.61 1.05
CA TYR A 80 -10.72 14.31 1.40
C TYR A 80 -9.51 13.63 0.75
N CYS A 81 -8.62 14.39 0.12
CA CYS A 81 -7.51 13.86 -0.70
C CYS A 81 -7.97 12.79 -1.71
N ASP A 82 -9.09 13.06 -2.39
CA ASP A 82 -9.79 12.18 -3.34
C ASP A 82 -10.33 10.87 -2.72
N VAL A 83 -10.15 10.62 -1.42
CA VAL A 83 -10.71 9.43 -0.73
C VAL A 83 -12.17 9.68 -0.34
N ALA A 84 -13.04 8.70 -0.54
CA ALA A 84 -14.43 8.73 -0.06
C ALA A 84 -14.50 8.42 1.45
N VAL A 85 -14.34 9.44 2.30
CA VAL A 85 -14.28 9.29 3.77
C VAL A 85 -15.64 8.98 4.39
N ALA A 86 -16.74 9.53 3.86
CA ALA A 86 -18.07 9.30 4.43
C ALA A 86 -18.48 7.81 4.49
N PRO A 87 -18.36 7.02 3.40
CA PRO A 87 -18.59 5.58 3.45
C PRO A 87 -17.74 4.84 4.49
N VAL A 88 -16.48 5.25 4.68
CA VAL A 88 -15.57 4.66 5.68
C VAL A 88 -16.13 4.88 7.08
N ARG A 89 -16.57 6.11 7.41
CA ARG A 89 -17.19 6.41 8.71
C ARG A 89 -18.47 5.62 8.95
N ASP A 90 -19.33 5.51 7.94
CA ASP A 90 -20.58 4.73 8.06
C ASP A 90 -20.30 3.24 8.29
N PHE A 91 -19.28 2.69 7.62
CA PHE A 91 -18.84 1.32 7.82
C PHE A 91 -18.28 1.11 9.23
N LEU A 92 -17.40 2.00 9.70
CA LEU A 92 -16.81 1.98 11.04
C LEU A 92 -17.88 2.03 12.14
N ALA A 93 -18.85 2.94 12.02
CA ALA A 93 -19.96 3.05 12.95
C ALA A 93 -20.79 1.74 13.01
N THR A 94 -21.01 1.10 11.86
CA THR A 94 -21.68 -0.21 11.84
C THR A 94 -20.82 -1.29 12.51
N LEU A 95 -19.53 -1.36 12.16
CA LEU A 95 -18.59 -2.36 12.67
C LEU A 95 -18.42 -2.27 14.20
N ALA A 96 -18.38 -1.06 14.75
CA ALA A 96 -18.32 -0.82 16.19
C ALA A 96 -19.55 -1.38 16.94
N THR A 97 -20.74 -1.35 16.31
CA THR A 97 -21.97 -1.86 16.93
C THR A 97 -22.22 -3.36 16.68
N ASP A 98 -21.71 -3.88 15.56
CA ASP A 98 -21.97 -5.24 15.09
C ASP A 98 -20.73 -5.79 14.35
N PRO A 99 -19.66 -6.14 15.08
CA PRO A 99 -18.41 -6.57 14.46
C PRO A 99 -18.55 -7.89 13.67
N GLU A 100 -19.52 -8.74 14.03
CA GLU A 100 -19.81 -10.00 13.31
C GLU A 100 -20.39 -9.77 11.91
N MET A 101 -20.75 -8.52 11.55
CA MET A 101 -21.24 -8.21 10.21
C MET A 101 -20.28 -8.65 9.10
N ILE A 102 -18.95 -8.72 9.33
CA ILE A 102 -17.99 -9.20 8.33
C ILE A 102 -18.23 -10.66 7.90
N GLU A 103 -18.94 -11.45 8.70
CA GLU A 103 -19.30 -12.81 8.32
C GLU A 103 -20.49 -12.84 7.35
N ARG A 104 -21.24 -11.73 7.25
CA ARG A 104 -22.48 -11.60 6.46
C ARG A 104 -22.34 -10.70 5.24
N ARG A 105 -21.34 -9.81 5.22
CA ARG A 105 -21.07 -8.88 4.12
C ARG A 105 -19.58 -8.75 3.83
N GLN A 106 -19.24 -8.42 2.59
CA GLN A 106 -17.87 -8.05 2.24
C GLN A 106 -17.47 -6.73 2.93
N PRO A 107 -16.18 -6.56 3.28
CA PRO A 107 -15.65 -5.26 3.69
C PRO A 107 -15.93 -4.19 2.63
N LEU A 108 -16.02 -2.93 3.08
CA LEU A 108 -16.23 -1.78 2.20
C LEU A 108 -15.07 -1.66 1.22
N SER A 109 -15.33 -1.69 -0.09
CA SER A 109 -14.30 -1.31 -1.06
C SER A 109 -14.04 0.19 -0.98
N LEU A 110 -12.77 0.56 -0.78
CA LEU A 110 -12.33 1.95 -0.71
C LEU A 110 -12.27 2.57 -2.11
N GLU A 111 -12.82 3.78 -2.22
CA GLU A 111 -12.81 4.57 -3.45
C GLU A 111 -11.80 5.71 -3.39
N PHE A 112 -11.13 5.95 -4.51
CA PHE A 112 -10.25 7.08 -4.76
C PHE A 112 -10.70 7.77 -6.05
N ASP A 113 -11.04 9.06 -5.98
CA ASP A 113 -11.58 9.85 -7.09
C ASP A 113 -12.84 9.21 -7.73
N GLY A 114 -13.68 8.58 -6.90
CA GLY A 114 -14.90 7.89 -7.32
C GLY A 114 -14.68 6.52 -7.98
N GLU A 115 -13.44 6.01 -7.97
CA GLU A 115 -13.10 4.69 -8.52
C GLU A 115 -12.61 3.74 -7.42
N ALA A 116 -13.11 2.51 -7.43
CA ALA A 116 -12.56 1.43 -6.61
C ALA A 116 -11.28 0.91 -7.26
N LEU A 117 -10.12 1.18 -6.64
CA LEU A 117 -8.83 0.78 -7.17
C LEU A 117 -8.54 -0.69 -6.88
N SER A 118 -7.84 -1.36 -7.79
CA SER A 118 -7.23 -2.68 -7.58
C SER A 118 -5.76 -2.66 -7.99
N LEU A 119 -5.02 -3.70 -7.63
CA LEU A 119 -3.61 -3.85 -8.00
C LEU A 119 -3.39 -3.82 -9.53
N GLU A 120 -4.39 -4.28 -10.30
CA GLU A 120 -4.38 -4.30 -11.77
C GLU A 120 -4.44 -2.91 -12.41
N THR A 121 -5.09 -1.95 -11.75
CA THR A 121 -5.36 -0.62 -12.31
C THR A 121 -4.47 0.47 -11.74
N LEU A 122 -3.52 0.10 -10.86
CA LEU A 122 -2.58 1.05 -10.30
C LEU A 122 -1.72 1.71 -11.39
N ASP A 123 -1.49 3.01 -11.22
CA ASP A 123 -0.46 3.72 -11.95
C ASP A 123 0.93 3.34 -11.44
N MET A 124 1.95 3.77 -12.18
CA MET A 124 3.34 3.38 -11.92
C MET A 124 3.78 3.72 -10.49
N ASP A 125 3.55 4.96 -10.04
CA ASP A 125 4.00 5.42 -8.72
C ASP A 125 3.37 4.58 -7.59
N ALA A 126 2.07 4.31 -7.69
CA ALA A 126 1.38 3.46 -6.73
C ALA A 126 1.80 1.99 -6.83
N THR A 127 2.06 1.47 -8.02
CA THR A 127 2.58 0.10 -8.22
C THR A 127 3.94 -0.08 -7.53
N LEU A 128 4.85 0.89 -7.65
CA LEU A 128 6.16 0.81 -7.02
C LEU A 128 6.08 0.82 -5.49
N VAL A 129 5.11 1.52 -4.89
CA VAL A 129 4.85 1.48 -3.45
C VAL A 129 4.25 0.14 -3.04
N ALA A 130 3.23 -0.33 -3.78
CA ALA A 130 2.55 -1.59 -3.49
C ALA A 130 3.49 -2.80 -3.55
N ALA A 131 4.51 -2.76 -4.41
CA ALA A 131 5.49 -3.83 -4.53
C ALA A 131 6.29 -4.08 -3.24
N GLY A 132 6.72 -3.02 -2.53
CA GLY A 132 7.43 -3.17 -1.26
C GLY A 132 6.54 -3.78 -0.18
N VAL A 133 5.36 -3.20 0.00
CA VAL A 133 4.36 -3.68 0.97
C VAL A 133 3.96 -5.14 0.74
N LEU A 134 3.72 -5.52 -0.52
CA LEU A 134 3.39 -6.91 -0.86
C LEU A 134 4.59 -7.85 -0.71
N ALA A 135 5.83 -7.37 -0.87
CA ALA A 135 7.01 -8.19 -0.64
C ALA A 135 7.09 -8.62 0.82
N GLU A 136 6.94 -7.68 1.74
CA GLU A 136 6.94 -7.94 3.19
C GLU A 136 5.79 -8.88 3.58
N GLU A 137 4.55 -8.54 3.23
CA GLU A 137 3.35 -9.32 3.58
C GLU A 137 3.42 -10.77 3.08
N LEU A 138 4.02 -10.99 1.91
CA LEU A 138 4.11 -12.32 1.29
C LEU A 138 5.42 -13.05 1.61
N GLY A 139 6.32 -12.45 2.39
CA GLY A 139 7.58 -13.05 2.81
C GLY A 139 8.63 -13.16 1.70
N TYR A 140 8.61 -12.26 0.72
CA TYR A 140 9.71 -12.08 -0.23
C TYR A 140 10.78 -11.15 0.35
N ASP A 141 11.98 -11.15 -0.25
CA ASP A 141 13.02 -10.20 0.12
C ASP A 141 12.62 -8.78 -0.32
N GLU A 142 12.18 -7.98 0.65
CA GLU A 142 11.79 -6.59 0.45
C GLU A 142 12.91 -5.78 -0.21
N ALA A 143 14.18 -6.01 0.15
CA ALA A 143 15.30 -5.25 -0.38
C ALA A 143 15.48 -5.46 -1.90
N VAL A 144 15.12 -6.65 -2.42
CA VAL A 144 15.13 -6.92 -3.87
C VAL A 144 14.04 -6.10 -4.58
N LEU A 145 12.84 -6.04 -4.02
CA LEU A 145 11.72 -5.31 -4.61
C LEU A 145 11.90 -3.79 -4.48
N GLU A 146 12.37 -3.32 -3.32
CA GLU A 146 12.71 -1.92 -3.07
C GLU A 146 13.79 -1.45 -4.06
N ARG A 147 14.90 -2.19 -4.18
CA ARG A 147 15.97 -1.86 -5.12
C ARG A 147 15.51 -1.93 -6.58
N GLY A 148 14.66 -2.90 -6.91
CA GLY A 148 14.00 -2.98 -8.21
C GLY A 148 13.18 -1.73 -8.52
N ALA A 149 12.39 -1.28 -7.55
CA ALA A 149 11.58 -0.06 -7.67
C ALA A 149 12.45 1.20 -7.77
N GLU A 150 13.53 1.32 -7.01
CA GLU A 150 14.51 2.41 -7.13
C GLU A 150 15.12 2.48 -8.53
N TYR A 151 15.56 1.35 -9.07
CA TYR A 151 16.09 1.28 -10.43
C TYR A 151 15.03 1.59 -11.49
N ALA A 152 13.79 1.17 -11.30
CA ALA A 152 12.68 1.54 -12.16
C ALA A 152 12.45 3.07 -12.17
N ARG A 153 12.47 3.73 -11.01
CA ARG A 153 12.36 5.20 -10.91
C ARG A 153 13.52 5.90 -11.60
N SER A 154 14.75 5.43 -11.38
CA SER A 154 15.96 5.98 -12.02
C SER A 154 15.88 5.89 -13.54
N ASP A 155 15.51 4.72 -14.06
CA ASP A 155 15.39 4.49 -15.51
C ASP A 155 14.33 5.43 -16.13
N LEU A 156 13.19 5.59 -15.48
CA LEU A 156 12.14 6.50 -15.94
C LEU A 156 12.58 7.97 -15.91
N ALA A 157 13.31 8.38 -14.86
CA ALA A 157 13.86 9.73 -14.76
C ALA A 157 14.89 10.03 -15.87
N GLU A 158 15.59 9.01 -16.35
CA GLU A 158 16.52 9.08 -17.49
C GLU A 158 15.82 8.95 -18.86
N GLY A 159 14.50 8.76 -18.89
CA GLY A 159 13.71 8.64 -20.12
C GLY A 159 13.71 7.23 -20.73
N ASN A 160 14.13 6.21 -19.99
CA ASN A 160 14.04 4.82 -20.42
C ASN A 160 12.66 4.22 -20.10
N GLU A 161 11.73 4.40 -21.03
CA GLU A 161 10.36 3.87 -20.94
C GLU A 161 10.29 2.33 -20.98
N THR A 162 11.37 1.65 -21.36
CA THR A 162 11.45 0.17 -21.47
C THR A 162 12.21 -0.47 -20.30
N SER A 163 12.14 0.13 -19.11
CA SER A 163 12.82 -0.41 -17.93
C SER A 163 12.35 -1.83 -17.62
N GLN A 164 13.29 -2.78 -17.68
CA GLN A 164 13.05 -4.17 -17.29
C GLN A 164 12.70 -4.29 -15.79
N PHE A 165 13.20 -3.36 -14.96
CA PHE A 165 12.89 -3.33 -13.54
C PHE A 165 11.43 -2.94 -13.32
N LEU A 166 10.97 -1.90 -14.04
CA LEU A 166 9.57 -1.50 -14.00
C LEU A 166 8.65 -2.66 -14.42
N ALA A 167 8.96 -3.34 -15.53
CA ALA A 167 8.17 -4.46 -16.01
C ALA A 167 8.06 -5.57 -14.94
N LEU A 168 9.19 -5.97 -14.34
CA LEU A 168 9.19 -7.01 -13.31
C LEU A 168 8.47 -6.58 -12.03
N VAL A 169 8.57 -5.31 -11.62
CA VAL A 169 7.85 -4.80 -10.44
C VAL A 169 6.34 -4.74 -10.70
N VAL A 170 5.92 -4.33 -11.90
CA VAL A 170 4.50 -4.37 -12.31
C VAL A 170 3.99 -5.80 -12.34
N ASP A 171 4.73 -6.72 -12.96
CA ASP A 171 4.37 -8.14 -13.02
C ASP A 171 4.29 -8.74 -11.59
N PHE A 172 5.18 -8.37 -10.67
CA PHE A 172 5.15 -8.87 -9.30
C PHE A 172 3.83 -8.50 -8.58
N VAL A 173 3.38 -7.26 -8.78
CA VAL A 173 2.14 -6.76 -8.17
C VAL A 173 0.91 -7.49 -8.75
N ARG A 174 0.87 -7.70 -10.07
CA ARG A 174 -0.32 -8.19 -10.79
C ARG A 174 -0.38 -9.72 -10.95
N GLU A 175 0.74 -10.37 -11.19
CA GLU A 175 0.81 -11.78 -11.55
C GLU A 175 1.08 -12.68 -10.34
N ALA A 176 0.10 -12.79 -9.44
CA ALA A 176 0.23 -13.52 -8.16
C ALA A 176 0.79 -14.95 -8.30
N ASN A 177 0.41 -15.67 -9.38
CA ASN A 177 0.86 -17.05 -9.64
C ASN A 177 2.30 -17.14 -10.16
N GLN A 178 2.89 -16.03 -10.59
CA GLN A 178 4.24 -15.99 -11.17
C GLN A 178 5.27 -15.28 -10.28
N ARG A 179 4.85 -14.74 -9.13
CA ARG A 179 5.72 -13.98 -8.21
C ARG A 179 7.07 -14.65 -7.94
N PRO A 180 7.19 -15.97 -7.65
CA PRO A 180 8.49 -16.58 -7.41
C PRO A 180 9.47 -16.42 -8.59
N LEU A 181 9.00 -16.68 -9.82
CA LEU A 181 9.82 -16.54 -11.03
C LEU A 181 10.17 -15.07 -11.32
N ILE A 182 9.26 -14.16 -11.01
CA ILE A 182 9.45 -12.72 -11.21
C ILE A 182 10.52 -12.19 -10.24
N VAL A 183 10.46 -12.58 -8.96
CA VAL A 183 11.44 -12.19 -7.95
C VAL A 183 12.82 -12.75 -8.28
N ASP A 184 12.94 -14.04 -8.65
CA ASP A 184 14.22 -14.64 -9.07
C ASP A 184 14.86 -13.85 -10.23
N ARG A 185 14.04 -13.41 -11.20
CA ARG A 185 14.52 -12.59 -12.32
C ARG A 185 14.95 -11.22 -11.85
N LEU A 186 14.12 -10.56 -11.04
CA LEU A 186 14.38 -9.23 -10.52
C LEU A 186 15.70 -9.20 -9.73
N GLU A 187 15.91 -10.16 -8.85
CA GLU A 187 17.15 -10.33 -8.08
C GLU A 187 18.36 -10.40 -9.01
N ALA A 188 18.34 -11.29 -10.01
CA ALA A 188 19.42 -11.43 -10.98
C ALA A 188 19.67 -10.14 -11.79
N HIS A 189 18.64 -9.31 -12.03
CA HIS A 189 18.79 -8.01 -12.69
C HIS A 189 19.39 -6.96 -11.75
N VAL A 190 18.95 -6.94 -10.48
CA VAL A 190 19.45 -6.05 -9.43
C VAL A 190 20.93 -6.31 -9.16
N GLU A 191 21.33 -7.56 -8.92
CA GLU A 191 22.72 -7.94 -8.67
C GLU A 191 23.66 -7.53 -9.81
N ARG A 192 23.21 -7.71 -11.06
CA ARG A 192 23.97 -7.31 -12.25
C ARG A 192 24.16 -5.81 -12.32
N ARG A 193 23.13 -5.01 -11.98
CA ARG A 193 23.24 -3.55 -12.00
C ARG A 193 24.13 -3.05 -10.87
N GLN A 194 23.96 -3.56 -9.65
CA GLN A 194 24.82 -3.23 -8.51
C GLN A 194 26.29 -3.56 -8.78
N THR A 195 26.58 -4.70 -9.41
CA THR A 195 27.96 -5.06 -9.77
C THR A 195 28.57 -4.05 -10.75
N ARG A 196 27.82 -3.64 -11.78
CA ARG A 196 28.28 -2.60 -12.72
C ARG A 196 28.49 -1.24 -12.05
N GLU A 197 27.61 -0.85 -11.13
CA GLU A 197 27.73 0.42 -10.39
C GLU A 197 29.00 0.43 -9.52
N ARG A 198 29.27 -0.66 -8.78
CA ARG A 198 30.51 -0.80 -8.00
C ARG A 198 31.77 -0.81 -8.86
N ASP A 199 31.73 -1.50 -10.00
CA ASP A 199 32.86 -1.54 -10.94
C ASP A 199 33.17 -0.13 -11.49
N VAL A 200 32.15 0.71 -11.69
CA VAL A 200 32.31 2.10 -12.14
C VAL A 200 32.84 3.00 -11.03
N GLU A 201 32.33 2.89 -9.80
CA GLU A 201 32.83 3.66 -8.65
C GLU A 201 34.32 3.40 -8.40
N GLY A 202 34.74 2.14 -8.43
CA GLY A 202 36.14 1.75 -8.24
C GLY A 202 37.11 2.24 -9.33
N LEU A 203 36.62 2.74 -10.48
CA LEU A 203 37.45 3.36 -11.52
C LEU A 203 37.82 4.81 -11.22
N PHE A 204 37.13 5.48 -10.28
CA PHE A 204 37.37 6.89 -9.93
C PHE A 204 38.13 7.07 -8.61
N ASP A 205 38.38 6.00 -7.84
CA ASP A 205 39.15 6.02 -6.58
C ASP A 205 40.69 5.95 -6.77
N THR A 206 41.23 6.54 -7.85
CA THR A 206 42.68 6.63 -8.13
C THR A 206 43.20 8.06 -8.13
#